data_AF-A0A1G0ABS3-F1
#
_entry.id   AF-A0A1G0ABS3-F1
#
_cell.length_a   1.000
_cell.length_b   1.000
_cell.length_c   1.000
_cell.angle_alpha   90.00
_cell.angle_beta   90.00
_cell.angle_gamma   90.00
#
_symmetry.space_group_name_H-M   'P 1'
#
loop_
_entity.id
_entity.type
_entity.pdbx_description
1 polymer ?
#
loop_
_entity_poly.entity_id
_entity_poly.type
_entity_poly.pdbx_seq_one_letter_code
_entity_poly.pdbx_strand_id
1 'polypeptide(L)'
;MDLEGCAFPEDVLYDREGLSWARVETSGLVTVGITSILAALAGRLTSIRPKPVGAGLEQGRAVATLESGKYFGPVRAPVSGVVEATNGAVLVRPKACSEDPYGEGWLVRLRPSRLPAERADLLPATEAADLLRGQIAALRVRCFAAFPDHEMFEIGTECAAVLVKLDELVGRIPAEEVVHIVSDDWTAPAEMANWSERTGHPVVDFRREGNLFHFLVRKVP
;
A
#
# COMPACT_ATOMS: atom_id res chain seq x y z
N MET A 1 -6.51 -13.64 -3.05
CA MET A 1 -5.38 -14.30 -2.34
C MET A 1 -4.76 -13.34 -1.32
N ASP A 2 -4.26 -13.85 -0.19
CA ASP A 2 -3.44 -13.09 0.77
C ASP A 2 -2.07 -13.78 0.89
N LEU A 3 -0.99 -12.99 0.88
CA LEU A 3 0.37 -13.47 1.12
C LEU A 3 1.03 -12.57 2.17
N GLU A 4 1.29 -13.13 3.36
CA GLU A 4 1.96 -12.40 4.46
C GLU A 4 1.24 -11.09 4.85
N GLY A 5 -0.10 -11.08 4.74
CA GLY A 5 -0.94 -9.91 5.02
C GLY A 5 -1.07 -8.92 3.85
N CYS A 6 -0.40 -9.18 2.72
CA CYS A 6 -0.57 -8.41 1.49
C CYS A 6 -1.70 -9.01 0.65
N ALA A 7 -2.68 -8.17 0.28
CA ALA A 7 -3.79 -8.57 -0.57
C ALA A 7 -3.37 -8.66 -2.04
N PHE A 8 -3.82 -9.72 -2.71
CA PHE A 8 -3.68 -9.93 -4.14
C PHE A 8 -5.00 -10.49 -4.71
N PRO A 9 -5.90 -9.61 -5.18
CA PRO A 9 -7.14 -10.00 -5.83
C PRO A 9 -6.92 -10.88 -7.05
N GLU A 10 -7.89 -11.74 -7.35
CA GLU A 10 -7.81 -12.70 -8.47
C GLU A 10 -8.36 -12.16 -9.79
N ASP A 11 -9.08 -11.03 -9.73
CA ASP A 11 -9.70 -10.35 -10.87
C ASP A 11 -8.73 -9.42 -11.62
N VAL A 12 -7.44 -9.40 -11.24
CA VAL A 12 -6.39 -8.61 -11.86
C VAL A 12 -5.20 -9.48 -12.27
N LEU A 13 -4.41 -8.98 -13.20
CA LEU A 13 -3.15 -9.56 -13.63
C LEU A 13 -1.98 -8.75 -13.07
N TYR A 14 -0.88 -9.41 -12.72
CA TYR A 14 0.30 -8.82 -12.11
C TYR A 14 1.44 -8.76 -13.12
N ASP A 15 2.23 -7.69 -13.09
CA ASP A 15 3.45 -7.61 -13.90
C ASP A 15 4.56 -8.50 -13.33
N ARG A 16 5.58 -8.79 -14.14
CA ARG A 16 6.70 -9.67 -13.73
C ARG A 16 7.61 -9.07 -12.65
N GLU A 17 7.54 -7.77 -12.35
CA GLU A 17 8.20 -7.20 -11.19
C GLU A 17 7.34 -7.32 -9.92
N GLY A 18 6.03 -7.58 -10.04
CA GLY A 18 5.09 -7.72 -8.94
C GLY A 18 4.72 -6.38 -8.27
N LEU A 19 4.96 -5.26 -8.93
CA LEU A 19 4.81 -3.91 -8.36
C LEU A 19 3.59 -3.16 -8.91
N SER A 20 3.05 -3.60 -10.04
CA SER A 20 1.87 -3.06 -10.70
C SER A 20 0.88 -4.15 -11.08
N TRP A 21 -0.37 -3.75 -11.27
CA TRP A 21 -1.41 -4.66 -11.73
C TRP A 21 -2.18 -4.06 -12.90
N ALA A 22 -2.82 -4.94 -13.66
CA ALA A 22 -3.68 -4.61 -14.80
C ALA A 22 -5.04 -5.33 -14.66
N ARG A 23 -6.13 -4.57 -14.68
CA ARG A 23 -7.49 -5.12 -14.77
C ARG A 23 -8.02 -4.86 -16.17
N VAL A 24 -8.43 -5.92 -16.88
CA VAL A 24 -9.06 -5.79 -18.19
C VAL A 24 -10.55 -5.56 -17.96
N GLU A 25 -11.02 -4.37 -18.31
CA GLU A 25 -12.42 -3.97 -18.16
C GLU A 25 -13.29 -4.55 -19.28
N THR A 26 -14.60 -4.66 -19.05
CA THR A 26 -15.57 -5.08 -20.08
C THR A 26 -15.61 -4.15 -21.29
N SER A 27 -15.20 -2.89 -21.13
CA SER A 27 -15.06 -1.92 -22.21
C SER A 27 -13.84 -2.15 -23.12
N GLY A 28 -12.94 -3.08 -22.75
CA GLY A 28 -11.66 -3.30 -23.41
C GLY A 28 -10.55 -2.34 -22.97
N LEU A 29 -10.83 -1.39 -22.09
CA LEU A 29 -9.80 -0.60 -21.41
C LEU A 29 -9.05 -1.46 -20.38
N VAL A 30 -7.83 -1.05 -20.07
CA VAL A 30 -7.03 -1.66 -19.00
C VAL A 30 -6.82 -0.66 -17.89
N THR A 31 -7.40 -0.92 -16.73
CA THR A 31 -7.14 -0.15 -15.50
C THR A 31 -5.82 -0.60 -14.90
N VAL A 32 -4.97 0.35 -14.51
CA VAL A 32 -3.63 0.09 -13.98
C VAL A 32 -3.49 0.73 -12.61
N GLY A 33 -2.90 0.01 -11.67
CA GLY A 33 -2.55 0.50 -10.34
C GLY A 33 -1.28 -0.12 -9.80
N ILE A 34 -1.02 0.09 -8.51
CA ILE A 34 0.13 -0.46 -7.78
C ILE A 34 -0.30 -1.64 -6.94
N THR A 35 0.56 -2.63 -6.75
CA THR A 35 0.27 -3.77 -5.87
C THR A 35 0.40 -3.39 -4.40
N SER A 36 -0.12 -4.23 -3.50
CA SER A 36 0.11 -4.10 -2.05
C SER A 36 1.60 -4.04 -1.70
N ILE A 37 2.48 -4.68 -2.49
CA ILE A 37 3.94 -4.61 -2.32
C ILE A 37 4.43 -3.18 -2.48
N LEU A 38 4.12 -2.56 -3.63
CA LEU A 38 4.58 -1.20 -3.90
C LEU A 38 3.91 -0.18 -2.98
N ALA A 39 2.63 -0.37 -2.63
CA ALA A 39 1.94 0.46 -1.65
C ALA A 39 2.63 0.44 -0.27
N ALA A 40 2.97 -0.73 0.24
CA ALA A 40 3.66 -0.90 1.52
C ALA A 40 5.10 -0.33 1.49
N LEU A 41 5.82 -0.53 0.39
CA LEU A 41 7.16 0.05 0.20
C LEU A 41 7.15 1.56 0.10
N ALA A 42 6.17 2.10 -0.63
CA ALA A 42 6.02 3.53 -0.78
C ALA A 42 5.56 4.20 0.52
N GLY A 43 4.84 3.50 1.39
CA GLY A 43 4.23 4.12 2.56
C GLY A 43 3.21 5.19 2.13
N ARG A 44 3.09 6.26 2.93
CA ARG A 44 2.04 7.27 2.71
C ARG A 44 2.44 8.15 1.53
N LEU A 45 1.84 7.88 0.38
CA LEU A 45 2.07 8.67 -0.83
C LEU A 45 1.66 10.12 -0.60
N THR A 46 2.51 11.04 -1.06
CA THR A 46 2.33 12.50 -0.98
C THR A 46 2.16 13.12 -2.35
N SER A 47 2.66 12.49 -3.41
CA SER A 47 2.44 12.93 -4.79
C SER A 47 2.39 11.75 -5.76
N ILE A 48 1.51 11.88 -6.76
CA ILE A 48 1.39 10.95 -7.89
C ILE A 48 1.36 11.78 -9.16
N ARG A 49 2.22 11.43 -10.11
CA ARG A 49 2.34 12.11 -11.41
C ARG A 49 2.12 11.11 -12.54
N PRO A 50 0.87 10.88 -12.98
CA PRO A 50 0.58 10.00 -14.11
C PRO A 50 0.99 10.66 -15.43
N LYS A 51 1.16 9.84 -16.47
CA LYS A 51 1.24 10.35 -17.85
C LYS A 51 -0.10 11.00 -18.23
N PRO A 52 -0.08 12.11 -19.00
CA PRO A 52 -1.30 12.82 -19.37
C PRO A 52 -2.17 12.00 -20.32
N VAL A 53 -3.47 12.27 -20.33
CA VAL A 53 -4.41 11.70 -21.30
C VAL A 53 -3.93 11.98 -22.72
N GLY A 54 -4.03 10.98 -23.60
CA GLY A 54 -3.50 11.00 -24.96
C GLY A 54 -2.03 10.57 -25.10
N ALA A 55 -1.31 10.40 -23.99
CA ALA A 55 0.07 9.89 -24.05
C ALA A 55 0.09 8.42 -24.47
N GLY A 56 0.84 8.12 -25.54
CA GLY A 56 1.20 6.75 -25.91
C GLY A 56 2.41 6.27 -25.10
N LEU A 57 2.38 5.02 -24.67
CA LEU A 57 3.47 4.38 -23.93
C LEU A 57 3.55 2.88 -24.25
N GLU A 58 4.77 2.37 -24.25
CA GLU A 58 5.06 0.95 -24.43
C GLU A 58 5.10 0.24 -23.07
N GLN A 59 4.85 -1.07 -23.07
CA GLN A 59 4.97 -1.95 -21.92
C GLN A 59 6.34 -1.77 -21.24
N GLY A 60 6.35 -1.77 -19.90
CA GLY A 60 7.56 -1.59 -19.09
C GLY A 60 8.05 -0.14 -18.99
N ARG A 61 7.48 0.81 -19.75
CA ARG A 61 7.78 2.26 -19.61
C ARG A 61 6.96 2.87 -18.48
N ALA A 62 7.42 4.02 -17.98
CA ALA A 62 6.77 4.68 -16.84
C ALA A 62 5.38 5.21 -17.23
N VAL A 63 4.34 4.74 -16.54
CA VAL A 63 2.95 5.20 -16.65
C VAL A 63 2.62 6.27 -15.60
N ALA A 64 3.31 6.25 -14.46
CA ALA A 64 3.23 7.27 -13.42
C ALA A 64 4.57 7.36 -12.67
N THR A 65 4.76 8.43 -11.90
CA THR A 65 5.81 8.54 -10.88
C THR A 65 5.16 8.74 -9.52
N LEU A 66 5.61 7.98 -8.53
CA LEU A 66 5.15 8.06 -7.15
C LEU A 66 6.18 8.76 -6.28
N GLU A 67 5.71 9.43 -5.24
CA GLU A 67 6.54 10.10 -4.26
C GLU A 67 5.92 10.05 -2.87
N SER A 68 6.75 9.78 -1.88
CA SER A 68 6.47 9.80 -0.45
C SER A 68 7.74 10.15 0.32
N GLY A 69 7.66 10.18 1.65
CA GLY A 69 8.85 10.28 2.50
C GLY A 69 9.79 9.06 2.42
N LYS A 70 9.35 7.94 1.84
CA LYS A 70 10.10 6.67 1.79
C LYS A 70 10.46 6.23 0.37
N TYR A 71 9.81 6.77 -0.65
CA TYR A 71 9.91 6.27 -2.01
C TYR A 71 9.81 7.38 -3.03
N PHE A 72 10.63 7.27 -4.07
CA PHE A 72 10.52 8.07 -5.28
C PHE A 72 10.85 7.18 -6.47
N GLY A 73 9.90 6.94 -7.37
CA GLY A 73 10.12 5.99 -8.45
C GLY A 73 8.98 5.86 -9.45
N PRO A 74 9.26 5.27 -10.62
CA PRO A 74 8.26 5.06 -11.65
C PRO A 74 7.36 3.84 -11.35
N VAL A 75 6.10 3.93 -11.75
CA VAL A 75 5.25 2.76 -11.98
C VAL A 75 5.38 2.38 -13.44
N ARG A 76 5.72 1.13 -13.72
CA ARG A 76 5.81 0.63 -15.09
C ARG A 76 4.44 0.26 -15.63
N ALA A 77 4.24 0.47 -16.91
CA ALA A 77 3.03 0.09 -17.60
C ALA A 77 2.99 -1.44 -17.80
N PRO A 78 1.94 -2.13 -17.35
CA PRO A 78 1.81 -3.57 -17.55
C PRO A 78 1.51 -3.92 -19.03
N VAL A 79 1.00 -2.96 -19.81
CA VAL A 79 0.71 -3.11 -21.25
C VAL A 79 0.99 -1.81 -22.01
N SER A 80 1.26 -1.92 -23.29
CA SER A 80 1.36 -0.81 -24.23
C SER A 80 -0.02 -0.24 -24.54
N GLY A 81 -0.14 1.08 -24.62
CA GLY A 81 -1.42 1.73 -24.93
C GLY A 81 -1.36 3.24 -24.89
N VAL A 82 -2.54 3.85 -25.03
CA VAL A 82 -2.74 5.29 -24.90
C VAL A 82 -3.49 5.56 -23.60
N VAL A 83 -3.03 6.52 -22.81
CA VAL A 83 -3.75 6.94 -21.59
C VAL A 83 -5.09 7.54 -21.98
N GLU A 84 -6.17 6.89 -21.58
CA GLU A 84 -7.54 7.35 -21.81
C GLU A 84 -8.04 8.20 -20.63
N ALA A 85 -7.68 7.81 -19.41
CA ALA A 85 -8.09 8.51 -18.20
C ALA A 85 -7.03 8.41 -17.10
N THR A 86 -6.98 9.42 -16.25
CA THR A 86 -6.20 9.45 -15.00
C THR A 86 -7.16 9.56 -13.83
N ASN A 87 -6.88 8.88 -12.73
CA ASN A 87 -7.71 8.97 -11.54
C ASN A 87 -7.49 10.32 -10.82
N GLY A 88 -8.45 11.24 -10.93
CA GLY A 88 -8.36 12.54 -10.26
C GLY A 88 -8.39 12.45 -8.73
N ALA A 89 -9.02 11.42 -8.16
CA ALA A 89 -9.15 11.26 -6.72
C ALA A 89 -7.80 11.04 -6.05
N VAL A 90 -6.92 10.25 -6.66
CA VAL A 90 -5.57 9.99 -6.12
C VAL A 90 -4.61 11.16 -6.34
N LEU A 91 -4.92 12.10 -7.23
CA LEU A 91 -4.14 13.34 -7.34
C LEU A 91 -4.46 14.30 -6.19
N VAL A 92 -5.71 14.32 -5.73
CA VAL A 92 -6.16 15.11 -4.58
C VAL A 92 -5.80 14.43 -3.26
N ARG A 93 -5.93 13.11 -3.20
CA ARG A 93 -5.64 12.27 -2.03
C ARG A 93 -4.72 11.09 -2.40
N PRO A 94 -3.40 11.32 -2.57
CA PRO A 94 -2.45 10.28 -2.96
C PRO A 94 -2.42 9.05 -2.05
N LYS A 95 -2.71 9.23 -0.75
CA LYS A 95 -2.76 8.11 0.21
C LYS A 95 -3.80 7.04 -0.12
N ALA A 96 -4.81 7.33 -0.96
CA ALA A 96 -5.79 6.35 -1.40
C ALA A 96 -5.14 5.17 -2.17
N CYS A 97 -4.04 5.41 -2.88
CA CYS A 97 -3.26 4.34 -3.52
C CYS A 97 -2.59 3.41 -2.50
N SER A 98 -2.28 3.90 -1.30
CA SER A 98 -1.70 3.12 -0.23
C SER A 98 -2.77 2.39 0.60
N GLU A 99 -3.94 3.03 0.79
CA GLU A 99 -5.08 2.50 1.56
C GLU A 99 -5.86 1.43 0.80
N ASP A 100 -6.16 1.66 -0.48
CA ASP A 100 -6.96 0.76 -1.33
C ASP A 100 -6.35 0.63 -2.74
N PRO A 101 -5.21 -0.08 -2.87
CA PRO A 101 -4.45 -0.16 -4.12
C PRO A 101 -5.20 -0.77 -5.30
N TYR A 102 -6.26 -1.56 -5.06
CA TYR A 102 -7.00 -2.29 -6.10
C TYR A 102 -8.44 -1.80 -6.33
N GLY A 103 -8.97 -0.94 -5.45
CA GLY A 103 -10.24 -0.25 -5.63
C GLY A 103 -10.01 1.20 -6.04
N GLU A 104 -10.15 2.13 -5.09
CA GLU A 104 -10.07 3.58 -5.33
C GLU A 104 -8.68 4.08 -5.72
N GLY A 105 -7.64 3.29 -5.47
CA GLY A 105 -6.22 3.60 -5.69
C GLY A 105 -5.70 3.36 -7.11
N TRP A 106 -6.55 3.10 -8.11
CA TRP A 106 -6.09 2.97 -9.50
C TRP A 106 -5.46 4.28 -10.01
N LEU A 107 -4.49 4.18 -10.92
CA LEU A 107 -3.72 5.33 -11.41
C LEU A 107 -4.24 5.85 -12.74
N VAL A 108 -4.32 4.96 -13.74
CA VAL A 108 -4.71 5.29 -15.11
C VAL A 108 -5.59 4.20 -15.73
N ARG A 109 -6.32 4.56 -16.77
CA ARG A 109 -6.92 3.63 -17.72
C ARG A 109 -6.23 3.79 -19.07
N LEU A 110 -5.78 2.68 -19.62
CA LEU A 110 -5.14 2.61 -20.92
C LEU A 110 -6.11 2.03 -21.95
N ARG A 111 -6.13 2.61 -23.14
CA ARG A 111 -6.61 1.95 -24.35
C ARG A 111 -5.47 1.08 -24.87
N PRO A 112 -5.53 -0.25 -24.71
CA PRO A 112 -4.40 -1.11 -25.03
C PRO A 112 -4.17 -1.17 -26.55
N SER A 113 -2.91 -1.29 -26.95
CA SER A 113 -2.54 -1.41 -28.38
C SER A 113 -2.11 -2.82 -28.77
N ARG A 114 -1.61 -3.63 -27.82
CA ARG A 114 -1.05 -4.97 -28.08
C ARG A 114 -1.42 -6.02 -27.01
N LEU A 115 -2.57 -5.83 -26.33
CA LEU A 115 -2.99 -6.68 -25.20
C LEU A 115 -2.92 -8.20 -25.48
N PRO A 116 -3.37 -8.74 -26.63
CA PRO A 116 -3.30 -10.19 -26.86
C PRO A 116 -1.88 -10.77 -26.79
N ALA A 117 -0.89 -10.03 -27.27
CA ALA A 117 0.51 -10.45 -27.24
C ALA A 117 1.14 -10.22 -25.85
N GLU A 118 0.89 -9.07 -25.26
CA GLU A 118 1.51 -8.64 -23.99
C GLU A 118 0.88 -9.27 -22.75
N ARG A 119 -0.33 -9.83 -22.86
CA ARG A 119 -0.98 -10.59 -21.78
C ARG A 119 -0.12 -11.76 -21.31
N ALA A 120 0.69 -12.36 -22.19
CA ALA A 120 1.60 -13.44 -21.83
C ALA A 120 2.70 -13.02 -20.83
N ASP A 121 2.94 -11.71 -20.68
CA ASP A 121 3.87 -11.14 -19.70
C ASP A 121 3.20 -10.69 -18.41
N LEU A 122 1.91 -10.97 -18.26
CA LEU A 122 1.17 -10.74 -17.02
C LEU A 122 0.71 -12.06 -16.43
N LEU A 123 0.75 -12.14 -15.10
CA LEU A 123 0.46 -13.35 -14.37
C LEU A 123 -0.86 -13.21 -13.61
N PRO A 124 -1.79 -14.17 -13.71
CA PRO A 124 -2.89 -14.30 -12.76
C PRO A 124 -2.36 -14.46 -11.33
N ALA A 125 -3.16 -14.11 -10.33
CA ALA A 125 -2.77 -14.16 -8.91
C ALA A 125 -2.16 -15.51 -8.49
N THR A 126 -2.76 -16.61 -8.92
CA THR A 126 -2.32 -17.98 -8.59
C THR A 126 -0.96 -18.31 -9.18
N GLU A 127 -0.69 -17.89 -10.41
CA GLU A 127 0.60 -18.09 -11.08
C GLU A 127 1.68 -17.12 -10.56
N ALA A 128 1.27 -15.94 -10.12
CA ALA A 128 2.16 -14.92 -9.55
C ALA A 128 2.58 -15.24 -8.10
N ALA A 129 1.93 -16.19 -7.42
CA ALA A 129 2.06 -16.36 -5.96
C ALA A 129 3.50 -16.51 -5.46
N ASP A 130 4.32 -17.34 -6.11
CA ASP A 130 5.71 -17.56 -5.70
C ASP A 130 6.60 -16.35 -6.02
N LEU A 131 6.33 -15.67 -7.13
CA LEU A 131 7.00 -14.42 -7.48
C LEU A 131 6.70 -13.33 -6.46
N LEU A 132 5.42 -13.15 -6.12
CA LEU A 132 4.96 -12.15 -5.16
C LEU A 132 5.51 -12.44 -3.76
N ARG A 133 5.50 -13.71 -3.31
CA ARG A 133 6.12 -14.11 -2.04
C ARG A 133 7.62 -13.84 -2.04
N GLY A 134 8.31 -14.16 -3.15
CA GLY A 134 9.72 -13.84 -3.33
C GLY A 134 10.01 -12.35 -3.25
N GLN A 135 9.17 -11.51 -3.86
CA GLN A 135 9.28 -10.05 -3.78
C GLN A 135 9.02 -9.51 -2.37
N ILE A 136 8.00 -10.02 -1.67
CA ILE A 136 7.72 -9.66 -0.29
C ILE A 136 8.94 -9.92 0.60
N ALA A 137 9.52 -11.12 0.49
CA ALA A 137 10.71 -11.50 1.25
C ALA A 137 11.95 -10.66 0.87
N ALA A 138 12.21 -10.49 -0.43
CA ALA A 138 13.37 -9.76 -0.93
C ALA A 138 13.36 -8.28 -0.53
N LEU A 139 12.18 -7.65 -0.60
CA LEU A 139 11.99 -6.23 -0.30
C LEU A 139 11.63 -5.98 1.17
N ARG A 140 11.53 -7.04 1.99
CA ARG A 140 11.13 -7.00 3.41
C ARG A 140 9.84 -6.21 3.61
N VAL A 141 8.89 -6.47 2.73
CA VAL A 141 7.58 -5.80 2.69
C VAL A 141 6.78 -6.20 3.91
N ARG A 142 6.07 -5.24 4.49
CA ARG A 142 5.10 -5.48 5.57
C ARG A 142 3.78 -4.85 5.18
N CYS A 143 2.80 -5.70 4.91
CA CYS A 143 1.42 -5.28 4.76
C CYS A 143 0.67 -5.49 6.07
N PHE A 144 -0.02 -4.46 6.51
CA PHE A 144 -0.83 -4.48 7.72
C PHE A 144 -2.32 -4.54 7.38
N ALA A 145 -3.14 -4.95 8.35
CA ALA A 145 -4.60 -4.99 8.17
C ALA A 145 -5.23 -3.61 7.90
N ALA A 146 -4.52 -2.53 8.24
CA ALA A 146 -4.86 -1.17 7.86
C ALA A 146 -3.59 -0.40 7.46
N PHE A 147 -3.71 0.51 6.49
CA PHE A 147 -2.58 1.32 6.08
C PHE A 147 -2.18 2.31 7.19
N PRO A 148 -0.92 2.37 7.63
CA PRO A 148 -0.50 3.28 8.69
C PRO A 148 -0.28 4.70 8.16
N ASP A 149 -1.08 5.64 8.65
CA ASP A 149 -0.99 7.07 8.35
C ASP A 149 0.20 7.74 9.03
N HIS A 150 0.56 7.24 10.21
CA HIS A 150 1.65 7.74 11.07
C HIS A 150 2.48 6.58 11.59
N GLU A 151 3.74 6.85 11.91
CA GLU A 151 4.64 5.85 12.49
C GLU A 151 5.33 6.41 13.74
N MET A 152 5.44 5.58 14.76
CA MET A 152 6.10 5.88 16.03
C MET A 152 7.03 4.71 16.39
N PHE A 153 8.34 4.96 16.37
CA PHE A 153 9.37 3.96 16.67
C PHE A 153 9.94 4.22 18.07
N GLU A 154 9.58 3.37 19.01
CA GLU A 154 9.92 3.49 20.43
C GLU A 154 10.77 2.29 20.86
N ILE A 155 12.04 2.32 20.43
CA ILE A 155 13.03 1.25 20.69
C ILE A 155 14.04 1.76 21.71
N GLY A 156 14.27 1.00 22.78
CA GLY A 156 15.17 1.40 23.87
C GLY A 156 14.62 2.53 24.74
N THR A 157 13.32 2.80 24.65
CA THR A 157 12.59 3.80 25.44
C THR A 157 11.80 3.13 26.54
N GLU A 158 11.75 3.74 27.72
CA GLU A 158 10.97 3.23 28.85
C GLU A 158 9.45 3.28 28.56
N CYS A 159 8.72 2.29 29.08
CA CYS A 159 7.32 1.99 28.79
C CYS A 159 6.40 3.23 28.91
N ALA A 160 6.54 4.01 29.99
CA ALA A 160 5.68 5.16 30.27
C ALA A 160 5.78 6.27 29.20
N ALA A 161 6.91 6.42 28.52
CA ALA A 161 7.09 7.45 27.50
C ALA A 161 6.29 7.14 26.21
N VAL A 162 6.11 5.84 25.90
CA VAL A 162 5.43 5.38 24.68
C VAL A 162 3.96 5.79 24.69
N LEU A 163 3.25 5.50 25.78
CA LEU A 163 1.82 5.82 25.88
C LEU A 163 1.55 7.33 25.93
N VAL A 164 2.42 8.11 26.57
CA VAL A 164 2.29 9.58 26.59
C VAL A 164 2.45 10.15 25.18
N LYS A 165 3.45 9.71 24.43
CA LYS A 165 3.65 10.11 23.03
C LYS A 165 2.49 9.67 22.14
N LEU A 166 1.96 8.46 22.38
CA LEU A 166 0.80 7.97 21.66
C LEU A 166 -0.44 8.84 21.92
N ASP A 167 -0.73 9.16 23.19
CA ASP A 167 -1.84 10.04 23.57
C ASP A 167 -1.69 11.43 22.92
N GLU A 168 -0.49 11.99 22.91
CA GLU A 168 -0.19 13.26 22.25
C GLU A 168 -0.41 13.22 20.74
N LEU A 169 0.03 12.14 20.07
CA LEU A 169 -0.12 11.98 18.63
C LEU A 169 -1.59 11.77 18.25
N VAL A 170 -2.26 10.83 18.91
CA VAL A 170 -3.68 10.53 18.67
C VAL A 170 -4.54 11.77 18.94
N GLY A 171 -4.20 12.60 19.93
CA GLY A 171 -4.87 13.88 20.17
C GLY A 171 -4.84 14.86 19.00
N ARG A 172 -3.84 14.79 18.11
CA ARG A 172 -3.61 15.76 17.02
C ARG A 172 -4.06 15.28 15.64
N ILE A 173 -4.08 13.97 15.41
CA ILE A 173 -4.40 13.42 14.08
C ILE A 173 -5.92 13.43 13.81
N PRO A 174 -6.36 13.49 12.55
CA PRO A 174 -7.76 13.30 12.17
C PRO A 174 -8.34 11.95 12.63
N ALA A 175 -9.65 11.90 12.84
CA ALA A 175 -10.36 10.64 13.07
C ALA A 175 -10.16 9.66 11.91
N GLU A 176 -10.28 8.36 12.20
CA GLU A 176 -10.03 7.23 11.30
C GLU A 176 -8.57 7.01 10.87
N GLU A 177 -7.66 7.96 11.11
CA GLU A 177 -6.24 7.75 10.81
C GLU A 177 -5.60 6.72 11.76
N VAL A 178 -4.63 6.00 11.22
CA VAL A 178 -3.98 4.86 11.88
C VAL A 178 -2.54 5.17 12.24
N VAL A 179 -2.15 4.90 13.48
CA VAL A 179 -0.78 4.99 13.97
C VAL A 179 -0.17 3.60 14.02
N HIS A 180 0.96 3.40 13.35
CA HIS A 180 1.82 2.24 13.54
C HIS A 180 2.84 2.52 14.62
N ILE A 181 2.84 1.69 15.66
CA ILE A 181 3.76 1.78 16.79
C ILE A 181 4.69 0.56 16.74
N VAL A 182 5.98 0.80 16.90
CA VAL A 182 6.99 -0.24 17.08
C VAL A 182 7.60 -0.08 18.45
N SER A 183 7.56 -1.13 19.27
CA SER A 183 8.16 -1.16 20.61
C SER A 183 9.00 -2.41 20.82
N ASP A 184 10.11 -2.32 21.53
CA ASP A 184 10.91 -3.47 22.00
C ASP A 184 10.62 -3.85 23.46
N ASP A 185 9.67 -3.17 24.10
CA ASP A 185 9.24 -3.46 25.45
C ASP A 185 8.30 -4.68 25.51
N TRP A 186 8.65 -5.62 26.39
CA TRP A 186 7.89 -6.84 26.63
C TRP A 186 6.55 -6.60 27.34
N THR A 187 6.36 -5.46 28.01
CA THR A 187 5.07 -5.11 28.63
C THR A 187 4.10 -4.42 27.68
N ALA A 188 4.58 -3.94 26.53
CA ALA A 188 3.79 -3.22 25.55
C ALA A 188 2.46 -3.91 25.15
N PRO A 189 2.37 -5.25 24.98
CA PRO A 189 1.09 -5.88 24.64
C PRO A 189 0.00 -5.67 25.69
N ALA A 190 0.33 -5.80 26.98
CA ALA A 190 -0.61 -5.61 28.07
C ALA A 190 -0.97 -4.12 28.24
N GLU A 191 0.02 -3.24 28.10
CA GLU A 191 -0.18 -1.80 28.21
C GLU A 191 -1.04 -1.25 27.07
N MET A 192 -0.81 -1.67 25.83
CA MET A 192 -1.59 -1.27 24.67
C MET A 192 -3.04 -1.74 24.75
N ALA A 193 -3.28 -2.94 25.30
CA ALA A 193 -4.63 -3.43 25.56
C ALA A 193 -5.36 -2.54 26.59
N ASN A 194 -4.72 -2.27 27.74
CA ASN A 194 -5.27 -1.38 28.77
C ASN A 194 -5.48 0.04 28.25
N TRP A 195 -4.53 0.56 27.47
CA TRP A 195 -4.61 1.88 26.84
C TRP A 195 -5.81 1.97 25.89
N SER A 196 -6.02 0.93 25.08
CA SER A 196 -7.13 0.86 24.12
C SER A 196 -8.48 0.82 24.85
N GLU A 197 -8.62 0.00 25.89
CA GLU A 197 -9.83 -0.04 26.73
C GLU A 197 -10.13 1.30 27.42
N ARG A 198 -9.08 1.97 27.93
CA ARG A 198 -9.21 3.25 28.62
C ARG A 198 -9.61 4.40 27.69
N THR A 199 -9.04 4.45 26.49
CA THR A 199 -9.20 5.57 25.55
C THR A 199 -10.33 5.35 24.55
N GLY A 200 -10.73 4.10 24.33
CA GLY A 200 -11.68 3.70 23.30
C GLY A 200 -11.08 3.63 21.89
N HIS A 201 -9.80 3.98 21.70
CA HIS A 201 -9.11 3.85 20.43
C HIS A 201 -8.64 2.39 20.23
N PRO A 202 -9.19 1.64 19.25
CA PRO A 202 -8.89 0.22 19.10
C PRO A 202 -7.48 -0.02 18.56
N VAL A 203 -6.81 -1.03 19.12
CA VAL A 203 -5.69 -1.70 18.44
C VAL A 203 -6.28 -2.61 17.36
N VAL A 204 -6.10 -2.24 16.09
CA VAL A 204 -6.70 -2.92 14.93
C VAL A 204 -5.80 -4.01 14.32
N ASP A 205 -4.52 -4.02 14.65
CA ASP A 205 -3.56 -5.08 14.28
C ASP A 205 -2.47 -5.16 15.36
N PHE A 206 -1.98 -6.36 15.65
CA PHE A 206 -0.89 -6.61 16.58
C PHE A 206 -0.04 -7.77 16.09
N ARG A 207 1.27 -7.56 16.01
CA ARG A 207 2.24 -8.57 15.56
C ARG A 207 3.52 -8.52 16.38
N ARG A 208 4.21 -9.66 16.46
CA ARG A 208 5.54 -9.76 17.02
C ARG A 208 6.51 -10.25 15.96
N GLU A 209 7.60 -9.50 15.77
CA GLU A 209 8.69 -9.81 14.84
C GLU A 209 10.01 -9.85 15.61
N GLY A 210 10.48 -11.05 15.95
CA GLY A 210 11.65 -11.21 16.81
C GLY A 210 11.42 -10.59 18.20
N ASN A 211 12.15 -9.50 18.48
CA ASN A 211 12.06 -8.75 19.73
C ASN A 211 11.21 -7.48 19.61
N LEU A 212 10.65 -7.20 18.44
CA LEU A 212 9.82 -6.02 18.21
C LEU A 212 8.34 -6.39 18.22
N PHE A 213 7.55 -5.52 18.85
CA PHE A 213 6.09 -5.54 18.87
C PHE A 213 5.58 -4.42 17.97
N HIS A 214 4.67 -4.77 17.09
CA HIS A 214 4.04 -3.87 16.15
C HIS A 214 2.56 -3.74 16.51
N PHE A 215 2.07 -2.52 16.68
CA PHE A 215 0.67 -2.22 16.95
C PHE A 215 0.15 -1.25 15.90
N LEU A 216 -1.06 -1.49 15.40
CA LEU A 216 -1.82 -0.48 14.68
C LEU A 216 -2.95 0.03 15.56
N VAL A 217 -2.99 1.32 15.77
CA VAL A 217 -4.05 2.00 16.54
C VAL A 217 -4.86 2.87 15.60
N ARG A 218 -6.18 2.71 15.58
CA ARG A 218 -7.07 3.60 14.83
C ARG A 218 -7.62 4.67 15.77
N LYS A 219 -7.52 5.93 15.38
CA LYS A 219 -8.23 6.99 16.08
C LYS A 219 -9.73 6.88 15.81
N VAL A 220 -10.51 6.77 16.88
CA VAL A 220 -11.97 6.94 16.83
C VAL A 220 -12.36 8.35 17.28
N PRO A 221 -13.53 8.87 16.85
CA PRO A 221 -14.04 10.18 17.26
C PRO A 221 -14.21 10.37 18.76
#